data_AF-A0A645C9G7-F1
#
_entry.id   AF-A0A645C9G7-F1
#
_cell.length_a   1.000
_cell.length_b   1.000
_cell.length_c   1.000
_cell.angle_alpha   90.00
_cell.angle_beta   90.00
_cell.angle_gamma   90.00
#
_symmetry.space_group_name_H-M   'P 1'
#
loop_
_entity.id
_entity.type
_entity.pdbx_description
1 polymer ?
#
loop_
_entity_poly.entity_id
_entity_poly.type
_entity_poly.pdbx_seq_one_letter_code
_entity_poly.pdbx_strand_id
1 'polypeptide(L)'
;MQQAKYDAVPVGHYGLAAKDYTHFTSPIRRYPDLIVHRLIRTYGKGIADPKVVEKWKGQLPDIAVQSSQMERRSVDAERETESLKKAEFMMDKIGQEFEGVISSVTKFGIFVQLPNTVEGLVHISKMTEDYFNYIESHMLLMGERTGVIYRIGQKVKIKVENSDPVTRAIDFSLVIDKDKTQSQSDQDLVKQIRAKIPKGKKRKPGQSDRDSGPRKKTAKGKEPFYSRAGKKAKGKKDRGKKK
;
A
#
# COMPACT_ATOMS: atom_id res chain seq x y z
N MET A 1 -5.95 7.62 -9.56
CA MET A 1 -7.38 7.96 -9.72
C MET A 1 -8.00 8.20 -8.36
N GLN A 2 -9.01 9.06 -8.25
CA GLN A 2 -9.73 9.26 -6.99
C GLN A 2 -10.63 8.04 -6.70
N GLN A 3 -10.89 7.80 -5.41
CA GLN A 3 -11.81 6.75 -4.99
C GLN A 3 -13.25 7.20 -5.25
N ALA A 4 -14.07 6.33 -5.84
CA ALA A 4 -15.51 6.57 -6.00
C ALA A 4 -16.20 6.64 -4.61
N LYS A 5 -17.30 7.37 -4.54
CA LYS A 5 -18.10 7.52 -3.32
C LYS A 5 -19.58 7.69 -3.66
N TYR A 6 -20.45 7.38 -2.71
CA TYR A 6 -21.82 7.85 -2.74
C TYR A 6 -21.86 9.32 -2.34
N ASP A 7 -22.62 10.11 -3.08
CA ASP A 7 -22.85 11.53 -2.82
C ASP A 7 -24.32 11.86 -3.13
N ALA A 8 -24.88 12.84 -2.42
CA ALA A 8 -26.23 13.32 -2.70
C ALA A 8 -26.24 14.25 -3.92
N VAL A 9 -25.09 14.83 -4.28
CA VAL A 9 -24.93 15.69 -5.44
C VAL A 9 -24.45 14.88 -6.65
N PRO A 10 -25.13 14.95 -7.81
CA PRO A 10 -24.69 14.27 -9.02
C PRO A 10 -23.50 15.00 -9.64
N VAL A 11 -22.29 14.56 -9.32
CA VAL A 11 -21.03 15.11 -9.87
C VAL A 11 -20.50 14.34 -11.08
N GLY A 12 -21.21 13.31 -11.51
CA GLY A 12 -20.81 12.38 -12.58
C GLY A 12 -19.80 11.32 -12.16
N HIS A 13 -19.48 10.44 -13.09
CA HIS A 13 -18.59 9.30 -12.88
C HIS A 13 -17.47 9.27 -13.92
N TYR A 14 -16.31 9.84 -13.55
CA TYR A 14 -15.14 9.99 -14.44
C TYR A 14 -14.70 8.65 -15.07
N GLY A 15 -14.55 7.60 -14.26
CA GLY A 15 -14.09 6.28 -14.74
C GLY A 15 -15.06 5.56 -15.67
N LEU A 16 -16.32 6.03 -15.77
CA LEU A 16 -17.34 5.49 -16.67
C LEU A 16 -17.70 6.46 -17.80
N ALA A 17 -17.06 7.64 -17.84
CA ALA A 17 -17.40 8.74 -18.74
C ALA A 17 -18.92 9.09 -18.75
N ALA A 18 -19.58 8.99 -17.59
CA ALA A 18 -21.02 9.21 -17.45
C ALA A 18 -21.32 10.50 -16.67
N LYS A 19 -22.28 11.29 -17.17
CA LYS A 19 -22.76 12.52 -16.49
C LYS A 19 -23.57 12.19 -15.23
N ASP A 20 -24.40 11.16 -15.30
CA ASP A 20 -25.23 10.69 -14.20
C ASP A 20 -25.02 9.19 -14.02
N TYR A 21 -24.78 8.76 -12.79
CA TYR A 21 -24.61 7.37 -12.44
C TYR A 21 -25.03 7.12 -10.98
N THR A 22 -25.75 6.03 -10.74
CA THR A 22 -26.08 5.56 -9.39
C THR A 22 -26.23 4.05 -9.38
N HIS A 23 -25.96 3.42 -8.24
CA HIS A 23 -26.19 1.99 -8.06
C HIS A 23 -27.67 1.70 -7.83
N PHE A 24 -28.21 0.70 -8.53
CA PHE A 24 -29.62 0.31 -8.45
C PHE A 24 -29.86 -1.21 -8.41
N THR A 25 -28.98 -2.00 -9.02
CA THR A 25 -29.21 -3.41 -9.37
C THR A 25 -28.94 -4.41 -8.25
N SER A 26 -28.58 -4.00 -7.04
CA SER A 26 -28.23 -4.93 -5.94
C SER A 26 -28.75 -4.50 -4.55
N PRO A 27 -30.07 -4.26 -4.38
CA PRO A 27 -30.66 -3.79 -3.12
C PRO A 27 -30.52 -4.77 -1.95
N ILE A 28 -30.29 -6.06 -2.21
CA ILE A 28 -30.08 -7.08 -1.16
C ILE A 28 -28.75 -6.87 -0.41
N ARG A 29 -27.71 -6.38 -1.11
CA ARG A 29 -26.34 -6.31 -0.58
C ARG A 29 -25.74 -4.90 -0.57
N ARG A 30 -26.49 -3.88 -1.01
CA ARG A 30 -26.08 -2.48 -1.00
C ARG A 30 -27.24 -1.60 -0.52
N TYR A 31 -27.02 -0.92 0.61
CA TYR A 31 -28.02 0.00 1.17
C TYR A 31 -28.38 1.18 0.25
N PRO A 32 -27.43 1.78 -0.51
CA PRO A 32 -27.76 2.83 -1.49
C PRO A 32 -28.80 2.37 -2.53
N ASP A 33 -28.64 1.18 -3.09
CA ASP A 33 -29.61 0.62 -4.04
C ASP A 33 -31.01 0.50 -3.40
N LEU A 34 -31.12 0.04 -2.14
CA LEU A 34 -32.40 -0.02 -1.43
C LEU A 34 -33.04 1.37 -1.29
N ILE A 35 -32.24 2.41 -1.03
CA ILE A 35 -32.72 3.79 -0.99
C ILE A 35 -33.21 4.23 -2.36
N VAL A 36 -32.46 3.97 -3.43
CA VAL A 36 -32.89 4.28 -4.81
C VAL A 36 -34.22 3.59 -5.14
N HIS A 37 -34.39 2.31 -4.80
CA HIS A 37 -35.66 1.58 -4.96
C HIS A 37 -36.82 2.26 -4.20
N ARG A 38 -36.59 2.72 -2.97
CA ARG A 38 -37.60 3.46 -2.18
C ARG A 38 -37.94 4.81 -2.82
N LEU A 39 -36.93 5.55 -3.29
CA LEU A 39 -37.13 6.84 -3.96
C LEU A 39 -37.91 6.69 -5.26
N ILE A 40 -37.56 5.70 -6.10
CA ILE A 40 -38.31 5.39 -7.34
C ILE A 40 -39.77 5.05 -7.00
N ARG A 41 -40.04 4.25 -5.97
CA ARG A 41 -41.42 3.93 -5.56
C ARG A 41 -42.16 5.17 -5.01
N THR A 42 -41.45 6.09 -4.37
CA THR A 42 -42.01 7.29 -3.77
C THR A 42 -42.37 8.31 -4.85
N TYR A 43 -41.48 8.53 -5.81
CA TYR A 43 -41.62 9.52 -6.88
C TYR A 43 -42.35 8.98 -8.12
N GLY A 44 -42.36 7.66 -8.34
CA GLY A 44 -43.02 7.02 -9.47
C GLY A 44 -44.56 6.98 -9.38
N LYS A 45 -45.15 7.42 -8.27
CA LYS A 45 -46.61 7.46 -8.05
C LYS A 45 -47.26 8.81 -8.43
N GLY A 46 -46.50 9.78 -8.95
CA GLY A 46 -46.99 11.10 -9.32
C GLY A 46 -46.18 12.23 -8.65
N ILE A 47 -46.75 13.43 -8.58
CA ILE A 47 -46.09 14.58 -7.93
C ILE A 47 -45.85 14.25 -6.46
N ALA A 48 -44.58 14.18 -6.08
CA ALA A 48 -44.19 13.92 -4.69
C ALA A 48 -44.58 15.11 -3.82
N ASP A 49 -45.19 14.84 -2.65
CA ASP A 49 -45.46 15.86 -1.64
C ASP A 49 -44.15 16.62 -1.32
N PRO A 50 -44.13 17.96 -1.42
CA PRO A 50 -42.96 18.78 -1.08
C PRO A 50 -42.33 18.43 0.27
N LYS A 51 -43.12 18.02 1.26
CA LYS A 51 -42.62 17.59 2.57
C LYS A 51 -41.79 16.32 2.49
N VAL A 52 -42.16 15.39 1.62
CA VAL A 52 -41.44 14.12 1.40
C VAL A 52 -40.12 14.38 0.68
N VAL A 53 -40.13 15.27 -0.31
CA VAL A 53 -38.91 15.67 -1.03
C VAL A 53 -37.92 16.31 -0.06
N GLU A 54 -38.36 17.26 0.75
CA GLU A 54 -37.49 17.96 1.71
C GLU A 54 -36.95 17.01 2.78
N LYS A 55 -37.77 16.07 3.26
CA LYS A 55 -37.33 15.02 4.18
C LYS A 55 -36.17 14.21 3.58
N TRP A 56 -36.31 13.71 2.35
CA TRP A 56 -35.25 12.91 1.71
C TRP A 56 -34.01 13.75 1.43
N LYS A 57 -34.19 15.01 0.99
CA LYS A 57 -33.08 15.95 0.76
C LYS A 57 -32.25 16.16 2.03
N GLY A 58 -32.89 16.23 3.20
CA GLY A 58 -32.19 16.31 4.49
C GLY A 58 -31.48 15.02 4.91
N GLN A 59 -31.97 13.84 4.49
CA GLN A 59 -31.42 12.54 4.91
C GLN A 59 -30.34 11.98 3.98
N LEU A 60 -30.39 12.30 2.68
CA LEU A 60 -29.50 11.73 1.67
C LEU A 60 -28.00 12.00 1.93
N PRO A 61 -27.57 13.19 2.38
CA PRO A 61 -26.16 13.44 2.67
C PRO A 61 -25.59 12.47 3.71
N ASP A 62 -26.30 12.26 4.82
CA ASP A 62 -25.86 11.35 5.89
C ASP A 62 -25.84 9.90 5.43
N ILE A 63 -26.86 9.47 4.68
CA ILE A 63 -26.93 8.14 4.07
C ILE A 63 -25.74 7.90 3.13
N ALA A 64 -25.39 8.88 2.29
CA ALA A 64 -24.29 8.79 1.35
C ALA A 64 -22.93 8.67 2.06
N VAL A 65 -22.72 9.49 3.10
CA VAL A 65 -21.51 9.44 3.93
C VAL A 65 -21.39 8.09 4.63
N GLN A 66 -22.45 7.63 5.30
CA GLN A 66 -22.49 6.35 5.99
C GLN A 66 -22.21 5.20 5.02
N SER A 67 -22.86 5.18 3.85
CA SER A 67 -22.71 4.11 2.87
C SER A 67 -21.27 4.03 2.34
N SER A 68 -20.66 5.18 2.03
CA SER A 68 -19.27 5.25 1.59
C SER A 68 -18.28 4.81 2.68
N GLN A 69 -18.55 5.12 3.94
CA GLN A 69 -17.73 4.65 5.07
C GLN A 69 -17.86 3.14 5.27
N MET A 70 -19.07 2.59 5.19
CA MET A 70 -19.31 1.15 5.35
C MET A 70 -18.71 0.35 4.19
N GLU A 71 -18.74 0.88 2.97
CA GLU A 71 -18.06 0.28 1.81
C GLU A 71 -16.54 0.20 2.05
N ARG A 72 -15.90 1.30 2.43
CA ARG A 72 -14.47 1.30 2.76
C ARG A 72 -14.13 0.29 3.84
N ARG A 73 -14.90 0.28 4.94
CA ARG A 73 -14.72 -0.68 6.04
C ARG A 73 -14.86 -2.13 5.57
N SER A 74 -15.81 -2.42 4.68
CA SER A 74 -16.00 -3.76 4.12
C SER A 74 -14.79 -4.19 3.28
N VAL A 75 -14.30 -3.30 2.41
CA VAL A 75 -13.12 -3.57 1.57
C VAL A 75 -11.87 -3.77 2.43
N ASP A 76 -11.68 -2.97 3.47
CA ASP A 76 -10.56 -3.12 4.38
C ASP A 76 -10.63 -4.48 5.11
N ALA A 77 -11.80 -4.88 5.61
CA ALA A 77 -11.98 -6.17 6.26
C ALA A 77 -11.76 -7.36 5.31
N GLU A 78 -12.18 -7.24 4.05
CA GLU A 78 -11.94 -8.23 3.00
C GLU A 78 -10.44 -8.40 2.74
N ARG A 79 -9.72 -7.29 2.52
CA ARG A 79 -8.26 -7.28 2.34
C ARG A 79 -7.53 -7.89 3.53
N GLU A 80 -7.93 -7.55 4.74
CA GLU A 80 -7.35 -8.12 5.96
C GLU A 80 -7.54 -9.64 6.05
N THR A 81 -8.70 -10.13 5.65
CA THR A 81 -9.02 -11.56 5.62
C THR A 81 -8.23 -12.27 4.53
N GLU A 82 -8.11 -11.65 3.35
CA GLU A 82 -7.32 -12.16 2.24
C GLU A 82 -5.84 -12.25 2.62
N SER A 83 -5.24 -11.20 3.21
CA SER A 83 -3.86 -11.22 3.70
C SER A 83 -3.63 -12.33 4.75
N LEU A 84 -4.57 -12.50 5.68
CA LEU A 84 -4.52 -13.58 6.67
C LEU A 84 -4.49 -14.95 5.97
N LYS A 85 -5.41 -15.20 5.03
CA LYS A 85 -5.50 -16.49 4.33
C LYS A 85 -4.34 -16.74 3.40
N LYS A 86 -3.79 -15.70 2.76
CA LYS A 86 -2.53 -15.79 2.00
C LYS A 86 -1.36 -16.17 2.89
N ALA A 87 -1.24 -15.59 4.09
CA ALA A 87 -0.20 -15.95 5.03
C ALA A 87 -0.35 -17.41 5.52
N GLU A 88 -1.56 -17.85 5.88
CA GLU A 88 -1.83 -19.26 6.22
C GLU A 88 -1.46 -20.20 5.07
N PHE A 89 -1.85 -19.86 3.84
CA PHE A 89 -1.55 -20.64 2.65
C PHE A 89 -0.04 -20.77 2.38
N MET A 90 0.77 -19.78 2.74
CA MET A 90 2.21 -19.80 2.49
C MET A 90 3.02 -20.50 3.59
N MET A 91 2.41 -20.88 4.72
CA MET A 91 3.12 -21.54 5.82
C MET A 91 3.77 -22.87 5.41
N ASP A 92 3.09 -23.67 4.58
CA ASP A 92 3.61 -24.95 4.09
C ASP A 92 4.53 -24.78 2.86
N LYS A 93 4.75 -23.54 2.41
CA LYS A 93 5.63 -23.19 1.28
C LYS A 93 6.96 -22.58 1.73
N ILE A 94 7.20 -22.47 3.03
CA ILE A 94 8.46 -22.00 3.58
C ILE A 94 9.62 -22.85 3.03
N GLY A 95 10.65 -22.19 2.55
CA GLY A 95 11.82 -22.80 1.92
C GLY A 95 11.69 -23.05 0.41
N GLN A 96 10.50 -22.91 -0.17
CA GLN A 96 10.29 -23.10 -1.61
C GLN A 96 10.64 -21.82 -2.40
N GLU A 97 11.04 -22.00 -3.65
CA GLU A 97 11.36 -20.92 -4.57
C GLU A 97 10.22 -20.67 -5.56
N PHE A 98 9.95 -19.39 -5.84
CA PHE A 98 8.92 -18.98 -6.79
C PHE A 98 9.43 -17.85 -7.67
N GLU A 99 8.89 -17.75 -8.88
CA GLU A 99 9.00 -16.54 -9.67
C GLU A 99 7.87 -15.58 -9.31
N GLY A 100 8.22 -14.30 -9.18
CA GLY A 100 7.27 -13.23 -8.92
C GLY A 100 7.65 -11.95 -9.66
N VAL A 101 6.78 -10.96 -9.55
CA VAL A 101 6.96 -9.63 -10.13
C VAL A 101 7.01 -8.62 -9.00
N ILE A 102 7.95 -7.67 -9.06
CA ILE A 102 8.01 -6.58 -8.10
C ILE A 102 6.75 -5.71 -8.24
N SER A 103 5.89 -5.71 -7.22
CA SER A 103 4.64 -4.94 -7.18
C SER A 103 4.88 -3.51 -6.68
N SER A 104 5.79 -3.35 -5.72
CA SER A 104 6.07 -2.06 -5.09
C SER A 104 7.52 -2.00 -4.59
N VAL A 105 8.07 -0.79 -4.58
CA VAL A 105 9.42 -0.51 -4.07
C VAL A 105 9.34 0.57 -3.00
N THR A 106 9.99 0.32 -1.87
CA THR A 106 9.99 1.21 -0.71
C THR A 106 11.40 1.42 -0.18
N LYS A 107 11.57 2.37 0.75
CA LYS A 107 12.86 2.66 1.38
C LYS A 107 13.46 1.47 2.16
N PHE A 108 12.63 0.54 2.62
CA PHE A 108 13.04 -0.58 3.47
C PHE A 108 13.02 -1.94 2.74
N GLY A 109 12.66 -1.98 1.45
CA GLY A 109 12.59 -3.22 0.71
C GLY A 109 11.67 -3.16 -0.50
N ILE A 110 11.49 -4.32 -1.13
CA ILE A 110 10.60 -4.51 -2.28
C ILE A 110 9.49 -5.50 -1.93
N PHE A 111 8.30 -5.24 -2.44
CA PHE A 111 7.23 -6.21 -2.42
C PHE A 111 7.23 -6.98 -3.74
N VAL A 112 7.09 -8.30 -3.63
CA VAL A 112 7.06 -9.21 -4.76
C VAL A 112 5.72 -9.92 -4.74
N GLN A 113 5.00 -9.82 -5.85
CA GLN A 113 3.73 -10.50 -6.07
C GLN A 113 3.95 -11.76 -6.90
N LEU A 114 3.44 -12.88 -6.41
CA LEU A 114 3.46 -14.18 -7.07
C LEU A 114 2.25 -14.31 -8.03
N PRO A 115 2.29 -15.25 -9.00
CA PRO A 115 1.19 -15.49 -9.94
C PRO A 115 -0.15 -15.80 -9.27
N ASN A 116 -0.12 -16.39 -8.07
CA ASN A 116 -1.30 -16.68 -7.25
C ASN A 116 -1.79 -15.47 -6.42
N THR A 117 -1.34 -14.26 -6.72
CA THR A 117 -1.68 -12.99 -6.05
C THR A 117 -1.16 -12.81 -4.63
N VAL A 118 -0.40 -13.77 -4.11
CA VAL A 118 0.32 -13.62 -2.84
C VAL A 118 1.37 -12.54 -2.99
N GLU A 119 1.44 -11.64 -2.02
CA GLU A 119 2.46 -10.59 -1.97
C GLU A 119 3.30 -10.78 -0.70
N GLY A 120 4.62 -10.67 -0.84
CA GLY A 120 5.55 -10.78 0.29
C GLY A 120 6.68 -9.75 0.18
N LEU A 121 7.31 -9.47 1.32
CA LEU A 121 8.35 -8.45 1.45
C LEU A 121 9.73 -9.08 1.37
N VAL A 122 10.57 -8.59 0.46
CA VAL A 122 12.02 -8.74 0.59
C VAL A 122 12.56 -7.49 1.29
N HIS A 123 12.92 -7.63 2.56
CA HIS A 123 13.51 -6.54 3.32
C HIS A 123 14.93 -6.23 2.84
N ILE A 124 15.31 -4.96 2.81
CA ILE A 124 16.61 -4.49 2.29
C ILE A 124 17.79 -5.11 3.04
N SER A 125 17.63 -5.45 4.33
CA SER A 125 18.67 -6.12 5.12
C SER A 125 18.97 -7.54 4.67
N LYS A 126 18.08 -8.17 3.90
CA LYS A 126 18.29 -9.50 3.31
C LYS A 126 18.98 -9.42 1.95
N MET A 127 19.20 -8.22 1.41
CA MET A 127 19.89 -8.00 0.14
C MET A 127 21.39 -7.77 0.38
N THR A 128 22.14 -8.82 0.69
CA THR A 128 23.53 -8.71 1.18
C THR A 128 24.60 -8.43 0.13
N GLU A 129 24.26 -8.54 -1.16
CA GLU A 129 25.22 -8.38 -2.27
C GLU A 129 25.78 -6.95 -2.44
N ASP A 130 24.99 -5.97 -1.99
CA ASP A 130 25.30 -4.56 -2.16
C ASP A 130 24.58 -3.69 -1.12
N TYR A 131 25.02 -2.44 -1.02
CA TYR A 131 24.28 -1.41 -0.31
C TYR A 131 23.24 -0.79 -1.25
N PHE A 132 21.96 -1.07 -1.01
CA PHE A 132 20.86 -0.56 -1.83
C PHE A 132 20.36 0.79 -1.34
N ASN A 133 20.26 1.75 -2.26
CA ASN A 133 19.71 3.07 -2.02
C ASN A 133 18.35 3.23 -2.71
N TYR A 134 17.36 3.75 -1.98
CA TYR A 134 16.06 4.09 -2.56
C TYR A 134 16.09 5.43 -3.26
N ILE A 135 15.76 5.42 -4.55
CA ILE A 135 15.73 6.59 -5.41
C ILE A 135 14.28 6.99 -5.64
N GLU A 136 13.80 7.92 -4.84
CA GLU A 136 12.39 8.31 -4.76
C GLU A 136 11.84 8.84 -6.09
N SER A 137 12.65 9.60 -6.84
CA SER A 137 12.25 10.14 -8.15
C SER A 137 11.99 9.07 -9.22
N HIS A 138 12.54 7.86 -9.03
CA HIS A 138 12.42 6.75 -9.96
C HIS A 138 11.73 5.53 -9.35
N MET A 139 11.31 5.59 -8.08
CA MET A 139 10.68 4.48 -7.33
C MET A 139 11.43 3.15 -7.50
N LEU A 140 12.75 3.18 -7.30
CA LEU A 140 13.61 2.00 -7.44
C LEU A 140 14.64 1.90 -6.31
N LEU A 141 15.14 0.69 -6.07
CA LEU A 141 16.35 0.44 -5.29
C LEU A 141 17.53 0.28 -6.24
N MET A 142 18.65 0.94 -5.94
CA MET A 142 19.89 0.84 -6.71
C MET A 142 21.04 0.44 -5.81
N GLY A 143 21.75 -0.63 -6.17
CA GLY A 143 22.99 -1.05 -5.54
C GLY A 143 24.11 -0.04 -5.81
N GLU A 144 24.78 0.41 -4.76
CA GLU A 144 25.83 1.43 -4.85
C GLU A 144 27.05 0.93 -5.65
N ARG A 145 27.53 -0.28 -5.36
CA ARG A 145 28.73 -0.86 -5.98
C ARG A 145 28.42 -1.53 -7.31
N THR A 146 27.42 -2.41 -7.32
CA THR A 146 27.04 -3.26 -8.45
C THR A 146 26.27 -2.50 -9.52
N GLY A 147 25.54 -1.45 -9.15
CA GLY A 147 24.59 -0.78 -10.04
C GLY A 147 23.33 -1.61 -10.32
N VAL A 148 23.13 -2.75 -9.63
CA VAL A 148 21.91 -3.55 -9.76
C VAL A 148 20.71 -2.71 -9.36
N ILE A 149 19.63 -2.75 -10.16
CA ILE A 149 18.41 -2.01 -9.86
C ILE A 149 17.21 -2.96 -9.71
N TYR A 150 16.37 -2.65 -8.74
CA TYR A 150 15.07 -3.27 -8.53
C TYR A 150 13.98 -2.22 -8.69
N ARG A 151 13.13 -2.38 -9.71
CA ARG A 151 12.00 -1.49 -9.99
C ARG A 151 10.71 -2.28 -10.20
N ILE A 152 9.58 -1.59 -10.04
CA ILE A 152 8.24 -2.15 -10.24
C ILE A 152 8.14 -2.80 -11.63
N GLY A 153 7.48 -3.97 -11.71
CA GLY A 153 7.25 -4.72 -12.93
C GLY A 153 8.37 -5.69 -13.33
N GLN A 154 9.53 -5.66 -12.66
CA GLN A 154 10.59 -6.63 -12.94
C GLN A 154 10.26 -8.01 -12.39
N LYS A 155 10.58 -9.05 -13.16
CA LYS A 155 10.52 -10.44 -12.72
C LYS A 155 11.73 -10.78 -11.85
N VAL A 156 11.48 -11.38 -10.71
CA VAL A 156 12.50 -11.84 -9.75
C VAL A 156 12.19 -13.25 -9.28
N LYS A 157 13.24 -13.98 -8.90
CA LYS A 157 13.09 -15.27 -8.24
C LYS A 157 13.25 -15.05 -6.74
N ILE A 158 12.32 -15.57 -5.97
CA ILE A 158 12.30 -15.43 -4.52
C ILE A 158 12.30 -16.80 -3.87
N LYS A 159 12.70 -16.84 -2.60
CA LYS A 159 12.49 -17.96 -1.70
C LYS A 159 11.62 -17.51 -0.54
N VAL A 160 10.66 -18.34 -0.14
CA VAL A 160 9.82 -18.07 1.03
C VAL A 160 10.64 -18.30 2.29
N GLU A 161 10.88 -17.25 3.07
CA GLU A 161 11.67 -17.35 4.30
C GLU A 161 10.78 -17.58 5.51
N ASN A 162 9.66 -16.88 5.58
CA ASN A 162 8.76 -16.91 6.72
C ASN A 162 7.34 -16.52 6.30
N SER A 163 6.34 -17.06 7.00
CA SER A 163 4.95 -16.67 6.86
C SER A 163 4.28 -16.69 8.23
N ASP A 164 3.74 -15.56 8.65
CA ASP A 164 3.11 -15.40 9.96
C ASP A 164 1.65 -14.93 9.79
N PRO A 165 0.66 -15.82 9.99
CA PRO A 165 -0.76 -15.46 9.96
C PRO A 165 -1.18 -14.41 10.98
N VAL A 166 -0.53 -14.36 12.15
CA VAL A 166 -0.89 -13.44 13.23
C VAL A 166 -0.58 -12.01 12.82
N THR A 167 0.59 -11.79 12.23
CA THR A 167 0.99 -10.48 11.69
C THR A 167 0.54 -10.26 10.24
N ARG A 168 0.04 -11.32 9.59
CA ARG A 168 -0.35 -11.36 8.16
C ARG A 168 0.82 -11.01 7.23
N ALA A 169 2.04 -11.29 7.69
CA ALA A 169 3.28 -10.96 6.99
C ALA A 169 3.85 -12.21 6.32
N ILE A 170 4.39 -12.01 5.12
CA ILE A 170 5.10 -13.03 4.35
C ILE A 170 6.44 -12.42 3.97
N ASP A 171 7.52 -13.05 4.41
CA ASP A 171 8.88 -12.60 4.17
C ASP A 171 9.53 -13.46 3.09
N PHE A 172 10.17 -12.78 2.14
CA PHE A 172 10.90 -13.38 1.05
C PHE A 172 12.38 -13.01 1.12
N SER A 173 13.21 -13.88 0.55
CA SER A 173 14.59 -13.55 0.17
C SER A 173 14.72 -13.61 -1.35
N LEU A 174 15.63 -12.81 -1.90
CA LEU A 174 15.93 -12.86 -3.33
C LEU A 174 16.86 -14.04 -3.60
N VAL A 175 16.51 -14.83 -4.61
CA VAL A 175 17.41 -15.83 -5.18
C VAL A 175 18.19 -15.14 -6.29
N ILE A 176 19.50 -15.02 -6.10
CA ILE A 176 20.38 -14.35 -7.06
C ILE A 176 20.50 -15.24 -8.28
N ASP A 177 19.97 -14.75 -9.39
CA ASP A 177 20.19 -15.36 -10.69
C ASP A 177 21.46 -14.74 -11.28
N LYS A 178 22.58 -15.46 -11.21
CA LYS A 178 23.89 -14.97 -11.69
C LYS A 178 23.90 -14.70 -13.19
N ASP A 179 22.96 -15.30 -13.93
CA ASP A 179 22.86 -15.17 -15.38
C ASP A 179 21.94 -14.00 -15.80
N LYS A 180 21.25 -13.35 -14.85
CA LYS A 180 20.46 -12.15 -15.16
C LYS A 180 21.37 -10.97 -15.45
N THR A 181 21.59 -10.75 -16.74
CA THR A 181 22.20 -9.52 -17.25
C THR A 181 21.20 -8.37 -17.09
N GLN A 182 21.62 -7.25 -16.51
CA GLN A 182 20.79 -6.04 -16.48
C GLN A 182 20.40 -5.64 -17.91
N SER A 183 19.14 -5.27 -18.11
CA SER A 183 18.70 -4.78 -19.41
C SER A 183 19.46 -3.50 -19.79
N GLN A 184 19.64 -3.22 -21.08
CA GLN A 184 20.24 -1.95 -21.53
C GLN A 184 19.50 -0.74 -20.93
N SER A 185 18.18 -0.83 -20.79
CA SER A 185 17.35 0.22 -20.16
C SER A 185 17.73 0.47 -18.69
N ASP A 186 18.13 -0.57 -17.96
CA ASP A 186 18.53 -0.46 -16.56
C ASP A 186 19.92 0.18 -16.47
N GLN A 187 20.84 -0.21 -17.35
CA GLN A 187 22.19 0.36 -17.41
C GLN A 187 22.17 1.85 -17.75
N ASP A 188 21.34 2.27 -18.71
CA ASP A 188 21.22 3.67 -19.08
C ASP A 188 20.59 4.50 -17.96
N LEU A 189 19.59 3.95 -17.26
CA LEU A 189 19.01 4.60 -16.09
C LEU A 189 20.03 4.79 -14.97
N VAL A 190 20.88 3.79 -14.71
CA VAL A 190 21.99 3.88 -13.74
C VAL A 190 22.96 4.99 -14.12
N LYS A 191 23.35 5.09 -15.40
CA LYS A 191 24.24 6.16 -15.90
C LYS A 191 23.63 7.55 -15.69
N GLN A 192 22.35 7.72 -16.06
CA GLN A 192 21.64 8.99 -15.91
C GLN A 192 21.55 9.43 -14.45
N ILE A 193 21.24 8.49 -13.54
CA ILE A 193 21.15 8.76 -12.11
C ILE A 193 22.53 9.14 -11.56
N ARG A 194 23.58 8.35 -11.86
CA ARG A 194 24.95 8.63 -11.40
C ARG A 194 25.50 9.96 -11.93
N ALA A 195 25.13 10.37 -13.14
CA ALA A 195 25.52 11.65 -13.70
C ALA A 195 24.89 12.86 -12.98
N LYS A 196 23.68 12.69 -12.41
CA LYS A 196 22.97 13.73 -11.67
C LYS A 196 23.40 13.85 -10.20
N ILE A 197 24.08 12.85 -9.64
CA ILE A 197 24.64 12.93 -8.29
C ILE A 197 25.84 13.90 -8.36
N PRO A 198 25.83 15.04 -7.64
CA PRO A 198 26.96 15.94 -7.66
C PRO A 198 28.18 15.19 -7.12
N LYS A 199 29.22 15.06 -7.97
CA LYS A 199 30.52 14.56 -7.52
C LYS A 199 30.97 15.45 -6.38
N GLY A 200 30.90 14.94 -5.15
CA GLY A 200 31.32 15.68 -3.97
C GLY A 200 32.70 16.28 -4.24
N LYS A 201 32.85 17.60 -3.99
CA LYS A 201 34.14 18.28 -4.05
C LYS A 201 35.19 17.38 -3.39
N LYS A 202 36.18 16.92 -4.15
CA LYS A 202 37.37 16.27 -3.60
C LYS A 202 37.88 17.17 -2.47
N ARG A 203 37.72 16.74 -1.21
CA ARG A 203 38.42 17.37 -0.09
C ARG A 203 39.91 17.20 -0.41
N LYS A 204 40.61 18.31 -0.65
CA LYS A 204 42.06 18.31 -0.80
C LYS A 204 42.66 17.70 0.48
N PRO A 205 43.65 16.80 0.38
CA PRO A 205 44.35 16.33 1.57
C PRO A 205 45.16 17.49 2.13
N GLY A 206 44.87 17.91 3.38
CA GLY A 206 45.71 18.91 4.07
C GLY A 206 45.00 20.06 4.79
N GLN A 207 43.76 19.91 5.28
CA GLN A 207 43.23 20.86 6.26
C GLN A 207 42.64 20.11 7.46
N SER A 208 43.41 20.12 8.55
CA SER A 208 43.01 19.69 9.88
C SER A 208 42.15 20.78 10.50
N ASP A 209 40.83 20.61 10.49
CA ASP A 209 39.98 21.36 11.39
C ASP A 209 39.98 20.66 12.74
N ARG A 210 40.78 21.24 13.66
CA ARG A 210 40.61 21.06 15.09
C ARG A 210 39.27 21.69 15.45
N ASP A 211 38.27 20.86 15.72
CA ASP A 211 37.32 21.23 16.76
C ASP A 211 36.85 20.00 17.52
N SER A 212 37.13 20.05 18.82
CA SER A 212 36.94 19.00 19.80
C SER A 212 35.79 19.42 20.71
N GLY A 213 34.64 18.75 20.59
CA GLY A 213 33.51 18.85 21.53
C GLY A 213 32.94 17.46 21.84
N PRO A 214 32.55 17.15 23.09
CA PRO A 214 32.70 15.81 23.65
C PRO A 214 31.58 14.82 23.29
N ARG A 215 31.98 13.58 22.99
CA ARG A 215 31.12 12.39 22.86
C ARG A 215 30.48 12.03 24.21
N LYS A 216 29.15 12.11 24.30
CA LYS A 216 28.38 11.36 25.32
C LYS A 216 27.96 10.00 24.78
N LYS A 217 28.52 8.94 25.38
CA LYS A 217 28.07 7.55 25.26
C LYS A 217 26.66 7.41 25.87
N THR A 218 25.74 6.74 25.18
CA THR A 218 24.80 5.80 25.82
C THR A 218 24.40 4.70 24.83
N ALA A 219 24.77 3.47 25.16
CA ALA A 219 24.19 2.27 24.61
C ALA A 219 22.84 2.00 25.27
N LYS A 220 21.81 1.66 24.49
CA LYS A 220 20.69 0.81 24.91
C LYS A 220 19.89 0.37 23.68
N GLY A 221 19.73 -0.94 23.54
CA GLY A 221 18.99 -1.58 22.46
C GLY A 221 17.58 -1.02 22.35
N LYS A 222 17.20 -0.63 21.13
CA LYS A 222 15.83 -0.29 20.77
C LYS A 222 15.34 -1.37 19.82
N GLU A 223 14.27 -2.04 20.22
CA GLU A 223 13.49 -2.87 19.30
C GLU A 223 13.05 -2.05 18.08
N PRO A 224 13.02 -2.67 16.90
CA PRO A 224 12.65 -1.99 15.68
C PRO A 224 11.13 -1.68 15.60
N PHE A 225 10.82 -0.51 15.05
CA PHE A 225 9.51 0.14 15.04
C PHE A 225 8.37 -0.69 14.40
N TYR A 226 8.68 -1.64 13.51
CA TYR A 226 7.67 -2.47 12.83
C TYR A 226 6.94 -3.45 13.76
N SER A 227 7.47 -3.76 14.94
CA SER A 227 6.74 -4.54 15.96
C SER A 227 5.47 -3.82 16.49
N ARG A 228 5.36 -2.50 16.26
CA ARG A 228 4.20 -1.70 16.68
C ARG A 228 3.13 -1.51 15.61
N ALA A 229 3.39 -1.86 14.35
CA ALA A 229 2.39 -1.76 13.29
C ALA A 229 1.19 -2.70 13.52
N GLY A 230 1.40 -3.84 14.20
CA GLY A 230 0.33 -4.79 14.56
C GLY A 230 -0.40 -4.52 15.90
N LYS A 231 0.05 -3.57 16.74
CA LYS A 231 -0.50 -3.39 18.11
C LYS A 231 -1.47 -2.22 18.29
N LYS A 232 -1.74 -1.40 17.26
CA LYS A 232 -2.68 -0.27 17.36
C LYS A 232 -4.17 -0.64 17.36
N ALA A 233 -4.54 -1.93 17.41
CA ALA A 233 -5.93 -2.40 17.41
C ALA A 233 -6.50 -2.78 18.80
N LYS A 234 -5.76 -2.63 19.92
CA LYS A 234 -6.29 -2.86 21.27
C LYS A 234 -6.17 -1.62 22.14
N GLY A 235 -7.19 -0.77 22.15
CA GLY A 235 -7.25 0.34 23.11
C GLY A 235 -8.21 1.47 22.79
N LYS A 236 -9.51 1.19 22.61
CA LYS A 236 -10.57 2.19 22.87
C LYS A 236 -11.81 1.45 23.40
N LYS A 237 -11.76 1.10 24.69
CA LYS A 237 -12.97 0.80 25.46
C LYS A 237 -13.48 2.12 26.04
N ASP A 238 -14.73 2.34 25.73
CA ASP A 238 -15.62 3.42 26.10
C ASP A 238 -15.50 3.84 27.58
N ARG A 239 -15.24 5.12 27.85
CA ARG A 239 -15.53 5.74 29.14
C ARG A 239 -16.80 6.55 28.95
N GLY A 240 -17.93 5.92 29.24
CA GLY A 240 -19.23 6.57 29.32
C GLY A 240 -19.20 7.72 30.34
N LYS A 241 -19.63 8.90 29.88
CA LYS A 241 -20.08 10.00 30.74
C LYS A 241 -21.41 9.57 31.36
N LYS A 242 -21.42 9.35 32.68
CA LYS A 242 -22.65 9.44 33.48
C LYS A 242 -23.07 10.91 33.55
N LYS A 243 -24.30 11.19 33.14
CA LYS A 243 -25.13 12.24 33.73
C LYS A 243 -25.72 11.67 35.03
#